data_AF-A0A1L0FPF7-F1
#
_entry.id   AF-A0A1L0FPF7-F1
#
_cell.length_a   1.000
_cell.length_b   1.000
_cell.length_c   1.000
_cell.angle_alpha   90.00
_cell.angle_beta   90.00
_cell.angle_gamma   90.00
#
_symmetry.space_group_name_H-M   'P 1'
#
loop_
_entity.id
_entity.type
_entity.pdbx_description
1 polymer ?
#
loop_
_entity_poly.entity_id
_entity_poly.type
_entity_poly.pdbx_seq_one_letter_code
_entity_poly.pdbx_strand_id
1 'polypeptide(L)'
;MSCQFFARTEENIETTTGYPDFETTANEGVFGKITFSEDNVPDLTTKPTTKAISDNGIYLAIALSDSLKVFSGEKDYSTLIMEVPLEKPLYSLKFSNTGKYLQTFQQFSVNKEENEGLKNCTVYDITKNKKLYEYTNKSLDNWHLTFNKNDTFVMQLTNNRKSMKFIKINENGDNLSFDSSENIYTIINFASSIENFELSPNCNQPPVIATFTPVISGKPASIQLWVTPSLPSKKPIDQAVITKTFFSVDSCIFYWNSKGTTVLGKTSTNFNSNSYNGENKLYLLSHISSQALMLTSSKDSGPIHDINWNIDGLSFAVNLGYMPSKTIFYNTKGSVIKEMEPDRKNTILHSPNGKYVLIAGWGNLAGAVDIFDISDNYKKLVSFEQSNINFVEWSPSGEFLLMAITSPRLRVDNVVKILHFSGKLIYIKEFKELLQCGWRLKDLKTKDPVYSFKESKLKIHHHFSVTQYKIKNAGKETNPGAPKKPAASWRASRGKASSGLLDAGGSGTFAAKRKENAKKTIPGAVPVKNTKNPNTQTNGEPKKEALSPEKKVLRNLLKVYHGIQKIKEKQAAGERLELTQLSKLEREEFVIKELKAVGWDGSDTV
;
A
#
# COMPACT_ATOMS: atom_id res chain seq x y z
N MET A 1 -17.23 -2.65 13.95
CA MET A 1 -17.10 -1.86 12.70
C MET A 1 -16.41 -0.54 13.01
N SER A 2 -15.09 -0.52 13.16
CA SER A 2 -14.36 0.74 13.21
C SER A 2 -12.94 0.49 12.71
N CYS A 3 -12.78 0.45 11.39
CA CYS A 3 -11.45 0.38 10.76
C CYS A 3 -10.85 1.78 10.79
N GLN A 4 -9.77 2.00 11.53
CA GLN A 4 -9.05 3.28 11.48
C GLN A 4 -8.04 3.26 10.34
N PHE A 5 -7.69 4.41 9.79
CA PHE A 5 -6.57 4.53 8.87
C PHE A 5 -5.77 5.79 9.17
N PHE A 6 -4.50 5.80 8.78
CA PHE A 6 -3.65 6.97 8.90
C PHE A 6 -3.28 7.53 7.53
N ALA A 7 -2.99 8.82 7.48
CA ALA A 7 -2.44 9.52 6.34
C ALA A 7 -1.27 10.39 6.81
N ARG A 8 -0.10 10.23 6.18
CA ARG A 8 1.13 10.96 6.50
C ARG A 8 1.47 11.92 5.38
N THR A 9 1.68 13.18 5.76
CA THR A 9 2.29 14.23 4.94
C THR A 9 3.69 14.51 5.46
N GLU A 10 4.41 15.48 4.88
CA GLU A 10 5.73 15.88 5.39
C GLU A 10 5.63 16.47 6.81
N GLU A 11 4.62 17.32 7.01
CA GLU A 11 4.41 18.08 8.24
C GLU A 11 3.67 17.26 9.30
N ASN A 12 2.65 16.50 8.91
CA ASN A 12 1.68 15.92 9.84
C ASN A 12 1.41 14.43 9.59
N ILE A 13 0.88 13.77 10.62
CA ILE A 13 0.21 12.48 10.52
C ILE A 13 -1.18 12.67 11.09
N GLU A 14 -2.17 12.30 10.28
CA GLU A 14 -3.58 12.33 10.65
C GLU A 14 -4.08 10.90 10.81
N THR A 15 -4.87 10.66 11.84
CA THR A 15 -5.63 9.42 12.01
C THR A 15 -7.10 9.71 11.76
N THR A 16 -7.77 8.84 11.00
CA THR A 16 -9.21 8.96 10.72
C THR A 16 -9.93 7.73 11.24
N THR A 17 -11.00 7.95 12.00
CA THR A 17 -11.87 6.87 12.46
C THR A 17 -12.59 6.21 11.28
N GLY A 18 -13.03 4.97 11.47
CA GLY A 18 -13.71 4.24 10.40
C GLY A 18 -15.12 4.71 10.15
N TYR A 19 -15.79 4.00 9.24
CA TYR A 19 -17.23 4.13 9.02
C TYR A 19 -18.02 4.00 10.35
N PRO A 20 -19.06 4.82 10.60
CA PRO A 20 -19.65 5.78 9.66
C PRO A 20 -19.11 7.21 9.71
N ASP A 21 -18.43 7.60 10.80
CA ASP A 21 -18.22 9.02 11.09
C ASP A 21 -16.99 9.63 10.42
N PHE A 22 -15.93 8.86 10.18
CA PHE A 22 -14.68 9.36 9.55
C PHE A 22 -14.11 10.62 10.20
N GLU A 23 -14.18 10.70 11.53
CA GLU A 23 -13.59 11.78 12.30
C GLU A 23 -12.07 11.74 12.16
N THR A 24 -11.50 12.80 11.60
CA THR A 24 -10.05 12.95 11.45
C THR A 24 -9.49 13.73 12.62
N THR A 25 -8.48 13.18 13.29
CA THR A 25 -7.67 13.87 14.28
C THR A 25 -6.30 14.15 13.66
N ALA A 26 -5.95 15.43 13.54
CA ALA A 26 -4.62 15.84 13.12
C ALA A 26 -3.74 16.06 14.34
N ASN A 27 -2.59 15.40 14.39
CA ASN A 27 -1.63 15.61 15.45
C ASN A 27 -0.77 16.85 15.18
N GLU A 28 -1.36 18.03 15.30
CA GLU A 28 -0.69 19.33 15.09
C GLU A 28 0.36 19.68 16.16
N GLY A 29 0.53 18.84 17.18
CA GLY A 29 1.48 19.04 18.29
C GLY A 29 2.52 17.95 18.51
N VAL A 30 2.46 16.83 17.76
CA VAL A 30 3.42 15.71 17.92
C VAL A 30 4.66 15.92 17.04
N PHE A 31 4.49 16.63 15.92
CA PHE A 31 5.57 17.16 15.13
C PHE A 31 5.82 18.56 15.68
N GLY A 32 6.98 18.79 16.29
CA GLY A 32 7.34 20.14 16.75
C GLY A 32 7.07 21.13 15.63
N LYS A 33 6.29 22.19 15.92
CA LYS A 33 6.19 23.30 14.97
C LYS A 33 7.61 23.76 14.71
N ILE A 34 7.98 23.97 13.44
CA ILE A 34 9.26 24.60 13.09
C ILE A 34 9.23 25.97 13.75
N THR A 35 9.88 26.11 14.91
CA THR A 35 10.10 27.40 15.53
C THR A 35 11.23 28.07 14.77
N PHE A 36 11.12 29.37 14.55
CA PHE A 36 12.21 30.15 13.97
C PHE A 36 12.84 30.95 15.11
N SER A 37 14.16 30.98 15.15
CA SER A 37 14.89 31.92 16.01
C SER A 37 14.56 33.37 15.61
N GLU A 38 14.87 34.33 16.48
CA GLU A 38 14.67 35.76 16.22
C GLU A 38 15.32 36.22 14.89
N ASP A 39 16.35 35.50 14.41
CA ASP A 39 17.05 35.73 13.14
C ASP A 39 16.44 34.99 11.93
N ASN A 40 15.21 34.47 12.01
CA ASN A 40 14.55 33.68 10.97
C ASN A 40 15.29 32.38 10.57
N VAL A 41 16.18 31.86 11.42
CA VAL A 41 16.78 30.53 11.21
C VAL A 41 15.84 29.47 11.80
N PRO A 42 15.41 28.46 11.03
CA PRO A 42 14.55 27.39 11.55
C PRO A 42 15.30 26.59 12.62
N ASP A 43 14.67 26.46 13.78
CA ASP A 43 15.14 25.67 14.91
C ASP A 43 15.01 24.18 14.57
N LEU A 44 16.14 23.59 14.18
CA LEU A 44 16.21 22.19 13.78
C LEU A 44 15.99 21.21 14.93
N THR A 45 15.98 21.67 16.20
CA THR A 45 15.68 20.80 17.36
C THR A 45 14.23 20.34 17.38
N THR A 46 13.33 21.13 16.80
CA THR A 46 11.90 20.81 16.67
C THR A 46 11.58 19.98 15.44
N LYS A 47 12.50 19.92 14.46
CA LYS A 47 12.31 19.21 13.20
C LYS A 47 12.75 17.75 13.33
N PRO A 48 11.85 16.78 13.07
CA PRO A 48 12.22 15.38 13.07
C PRO A 48 13.30 15.06 12.03
N THR A 49 14.37 14.39 12.46
CA THR A 49 15.41 13.88 11.56
C THR A 49 14.91 12.66 10.80
N THR A 50 14.12 11.80 11.46
CA THR A 50 13.50 10.63 10.85
C THR A 50 12.24 10.20 11.58
N LYS A 51 11.34 9.52 10.88
CA LYS A 51 10.01 9.11 11.35
C LYS A 51 9.72 7.70 10.87
N ALA A 52 9.08 6.88 11.70
CA ALA A 52 8.57 5.57 11.32
C ALA A 52 7.18 5.33 11.90
N ILE A 53 6.36 4.58 11.16
CA ILE A 53 5.07 4.06 11.62
C ILE A 53 5.21 2.55 11.62
N SER A 54 4.72 1.86 12.65
CA SER A 54 4.70 0.40 12.67
C SER A 54 3.74 -0.16 11.62
N ASP A 55 3.98 -1.39 11.14
CA ASP A 55 3.19 -1.99 10.06
C ASP A 55 1.70 -2.14 10.39
N ASN A 56 1.35 -2.24 11.68
CA ASN A 56 -0.03 -2.25 12.17
C ASN A 56 -0.66 -0.85 12.34
N GLY A 57 0.09 0.23 12.10
CA GLY A 57 -0.32 1.62 12.28
C GLY A 57 -0.48 2.09 13.73
N ILE A 58 -0.19 1.25 14.73
CA ILE A 58 -0.46 1.54 16.15
C ILE A 58 0.57 2.52 16.73
N TYR A 59 1.85 2.33 16.39
CA TYR A 59 2.97 3.08 16.96
C TYR A 59 3.55 4.06 15.95
N LEU A 60 3.94 5.23 16.45
CA LEU A 60 4.64 6.28 15.71
C LEU A 60 5.94 6.59 16.45
N ALA A 61 7.08 6.41 15.78
CA ALA A 61 8.38 6.83 16.28
C ALA A 61 8.86 8.09 15.56
N ILE A 62 9.38 9.04 16.34
CA ILE A 62 9.91 10.32 15.88
C ILE A 62 11.27 10.50 16.54
N ALA A 63 12.32 10.63 15.72
CA ALA A 63 13.63 11.05 16.18
C ALA A 63 13.81 12.55 15.93
N LEU A 64 14.17 13.27 16.97
CA LEU A 64 14.68 14.64 16.95
C LEU A 64 16.21 14.60 16.98
N SER A 65 16.86 15.77 16.98
CA SER A 65 18.32 15.84 17.08
C SER A 65 18.87 15.31 18.42
N ASP A 66 18.07 15.41 19.48
CA ASP A 66 18.46 15.22 20.88
C ASP A 66 17.64 14.13 21.61
N SER A 67 16.60 13.60 20.98
CA SER A 67 15.68 12.68 21.63
C SER A 67 14.93 11.80 20.63
N LEU A 68 14.65 10.57 21.05
CA LEU A 68 13.78 9.63 20.37
C LEU A 68 12.49 9.49 21.15
N LYS A 69 11.34 9.73 20.50
CA LYS A 69 10.02 9.65 21.11
C LYS A 69 9.16 8.64 20.36
N VAL A 70 8.48 7.78 21.10
CA VAL A 70 7.52 6.82 20.54
C VAL A 70 6.14 7.09 21.14
N PHE A 71 5.15 7.15 20.27
CA PHE A 71 3.77 7.48 20.59
C PHE A 71 2.82 6.34 20.22
N SER A 72 1.72 6.25 20.97
CA SER A 72 0.58 5.36 20.75
C SER A 72 -0.72 6.09 21.13
N GLY A 73 -1.86 5.41 21.05
CA GLY A 73 -3.18 5.92 21.46
C GLY A 73 -4.30 5.28 20.66
N GLU A 74 -5.49 5.09 21.24
CA GLU A 74 -6.56 4.36 20.55
C GLU A 74 -7.10 5.13 19.33
N LYS A 75 -7.19 6.46 19.40
CA LYS A 75 -7.75 7.31 18.34
C LYS A 75 -6.69 8.06 17.55
N ASP A 76 -5.55 8.30 18.17
CA ASP A 76 -4.46 9.14 17.67
C ASP A 76 -3.11 8.63 18.22
N TYR A 77 -2.04 9.37 17.96
CA TYR A 77 -0.72 9.16 18.57
C TYR A 77 -0.49 10.14 19.73
N SER A 78 -1.46 10.31 20.63
CA SER A 78 -1.40 11.29 21.73
C SER A 78 -0.58 10.84 22.93
N THR A 79 -0.40 9.54 23.13
CA THR A 79 0.23 8.98 24.34
C THR A 79 1.71 8.71 24.08
N LEU A 80 2.60 9.41 24.77
CA LEU A 80 4.04 9.11 24.78
C LEU A 80 4.30 7.84 25.60
N ILE A 81 4.93 6.84 24.99
CA ILE A 81 5.21 5.53 25.63
C ILE A 81 6.70 5.27 25.86
N MET A 82 7.57 5.96 25.12
CA MET A 82 9.02 5.86 25.27
C MET A 82 9.65 7.19 24.87
N GLU A 83 10.59 7.66 25.69
CA GLU A 83 11.45 8.79 25.41
C GLU A 83 12.88 8.43 25.80
N VAL A 84 13.82 8.59 24.86
CA VAL A 84 15.23 8.27 25.04
C VAL A 84 16.06 9.49 24.61
N PRO A 85 16.91 10.06 25.49
CA PRO A 85 17.82 11.12 25.09
C PRO A 85 18.87 10.58 24.11
N LEU A 86 19.20 11.39 23.11
CA LEU A 86 20.16 11.09 22.06
C LEU A 86 21.32 12.09 22.12
N GLU A 87 22.54 11.58 22.10
CA GLU A 87 23.73 12.41 21.95
C GLU A 87 23.94 12.85 20.49
N LYS A 88 23.44 12.05 19.54
CA LYS A 88 23.60 12.26 18.10
C LYS A 88 22.29 11.92 17.36
N PRO A 89 21.98 12.64 16.27
CA PRO A 89 20.75 12.43 15.51
C PRO A 89 20.70 11.04 14.85
N LEU A 90 19.51 10.43 14.87
CA LEU A 90 19.28 9.17 14.18
C LEU A 90 19.01 9.40 12.69
N TYR A 91 19.48 8.47 11.86
CA TYR A 91 19.31 8.47 10.41
C TYR A 91 18.13 7.60 9.97
N SER A 92 17.91 6.45 10.62
CA SER A 92 16.83 5.53 10.26
C SER A 92 16.17 4.88 11.48
N LEU A 93 14.88 4.61 11.34
CA LEU A 93 14.04 3.93 12.32
C LEU A 93 13.31 2.79 11.62
N LYS A 94 13.22 1.63 12.26
CA LYS A 94 12.45 0.50 11.77
C LYS A 94 11.80 -0.27 12.90
N PHE A 95 10.48 -0.41 12.86
CA PHE A 95 9.75 -1.28 13.77
C PHE A 95 9.90 -2.75 13.36
N SER A 96 9.75 -3.66 14.33
CA SER A 96 9.46 -5.06 14.06
C SER A 96 8.03 -5.24 13.53
N ASN A 97 7.68 -6.43 13.03
CA ASN A 97 6.41 -6.66 12.34
C ASN A 97 5.19 -6.44 13.25
N THR A 98 5.31 -6.74 14.55
CA THR A 98 4.23 -6.44 15.52
C THR A 98 4.33 -5.04 16.11
N GLY A 99 5.41 -4.30 15.82
CA GLY A 99 5.71 -3.01 16.43
C GLY A 99 6.16 -3.09 17.89
N LYS A 100 6.48 -4.28 18.42
CA LYS A 100 7.00 -4.45 19.80
C LYS A 100 8.43 -3.93 19.95
N TYR A 101 9.27 -4.11 18.94
CA TYR A 101 10.66 -3.68 18.96
C TYR A 101 10.89 -2.50 18.00
N LEU A 102 11.67 -1.52 18.44
CA LEU A 102 12.15 -0.41 17.60
C LEU A 102 13.65 -0.56 17.36
N GLN A 103 14.05 -0.54 16.10
CA GLN A 103 15.44 -0.51 15.69
C GLN A 103 15.81 0.89 15.24
N THR A 104 16.97 1.34 15.67
CA THR A 104 17.51 2.67 15.38
C THR A 104 18.87 2.54 14.72
N PHE A 105 19.15 3.45 13.80
CA PHE A 105 20.42 3.52 13.10
C PHE A 105 20.98 4.94 13.14
N GLN A 106 22.22 5.05 13.58
CA GLN A 106 23.02 6.24 13.51
C GLN A 106 24.07 6.08 12.40
N GLN A 107 24.25 7.12 11.59
CA GLN A 107 25.30 7.12 10.57
C GLN A 107 26.66 7.41 11.21
N PHE A 108 27.70 6.75 10.75
CA PHE A 108 29.07 7.08 11.12
C PHE A 108 29.43 8.51 10.68
N SER A 109 30.15 9.22 11.55
CA SER A 109 30.72 10.53 11.26
C SER A 109 31.80 10.41 10.18
N VAL A 110 32.13 11.52 9.52
CA VAL A 110 33.31 11.58 8.63
C VAL A 110 34.59 11.45 9.45
N ASN A 111 34.57 11.90 10.71
CA ASN A 111 35.68 11.81 11.65
C ASN A 111 35.83 10.37 12.15
N LYS A 112 36.95 9.72 11.81
CA LYS A 112 37.19 8.30 12.13
C LYS A 112 37.31 8.04 13.63
N GLU A 113 37.85 8.98 14.40
CA GLU A 113 38.03 8.87 15.86
C GLU A 113 36.68 8.79 16.58
N GLU A 114 35.67 9.54 16.12
CA GLU A 114 34.31 9.49 16.68
C GLU A 114 33.54 8.19 16.37
N ASN A 115 34.06 7.38 15.45
CA ASN A 115 33.43 6.14 15.03
C ASN A 115 34.01 4.92 15.73
N GLU A 116 35.14 5.07 16.43
CA GLU A 116 35.80 3.97 17.10
C GLU A 116 34.97 3.52 18.31
N GLY A 117 34.60 2.23 18.34
CA GLY A 117 33.74 1.67 19.37
C GLY A 117 32.26 2.07 19.30
N LEU A 118 31.83 2.88 18.32
CA LEU A 118 30.44 3.33 18.22
C LEU A 118 29.51 2.16 17.91
N LYS A 119 28.54 1.93 18.80
CA LYS A 119 27.43 0.99 18.57
C LYS A 119 26.26 1.74 17.93
N ASN A 120 26.33 1.86 16.62
CA ASN A 120 25.44 2.73 15.85
C ASN A 120 24.06 2.12 15.54
N CYS A 121 23.83 0.85 15.87
CA CYS A 121 22.53 0.21 15.82
C CYS A 121 22.04 -0.14 17.22
N THR A 122 20.81 0.24 17.57
CA THR A 122 20.19 -0.11 18.85
C THR A 122 18.79 -0.69 18.67
N VAL A 123 18.47 -1.73 19.43
CA VAL A 123 17.15 -2.36 19.51
C VAL A 123 16.52 -2.06 20.88
N TYR A 124 15.32 -1.51 20.86
CA TYR A 124 14.52 -1.18 22.04
C TYR A 124 13.27 -2.06 22.11
N ASP A 125 12.89 -2.49 23.32
CA ASP A 125 11.54 -2.94 23.61
C ASP A 125 10.67 -1.73 23.97
N ILE A 126 9.74 -1.41 23.08
CA ILE A 126 8.86 -0.24 23.21
C ILE A 126 7.91 -0.40 24.40
N THR A 127 7.44 -1.62 24.64
CA THR A 127 6.45 -1.90 25.69
C THR A 127 7.04 -1.82 27.10
N LYS A 128 8.34 -2.12 27.22
CA LYS A 128 9.06 -2.11 28.50
C LYS A 128 9.93 -0.86 28.70
N ASN A 129 9.96 0.03 27.71
CA ASN A 129 10.88 1.17 27.66
C ASN A 129 12.34 0.76 27.97
N LYS A 130 12.82 -0.32 27.34
CA LYS A 130 14.12 -0.93 27.67
C LYS A 130 15.00 -1.08 26.42
N LYS A 131 16.25 -0.65 26.53
CA LYS A 131 17.30 -0.98 25.55
C LYS A 131 17.68 -2.45 25.69
N LEU A 132 17.55 -3.22 24.60
CA LEU A 132 17.82 -4.66 24.61
C LEU A 132 19.19 -5.01 24.05
N TYR A 133 19.57 -4.41 22.92
CA TYR A 133 20.77 -4.81 22.19
C TYR A 133 21.38 -3.65 21.43
N GLU A 134 22.71 -3.61 21.41
CA GLU A 134 23.49 -2.61 20.69
C GLU A 134 24.60 -3.30 19.91
N TYR A 135 24.75 -2.91 18.64
CA TYR A 135 25.77 -3.46 17.77
C TYR A 135 26.24 -2.42 16.76
N THR A 136 27.35 -2.74 16.11
CA THR A 136 27.96 -1.87 15.10
C THR A 136 27.67 -2.42 13.71
N ASN A 137 27.14 -1.60 12.81
CA ASN A 137 27.02 -1.92 11.39
C ASN A 137 27.52 -0.78 10.50
N LYS A 138 28.47 -1.10 9.62
CA LYS A 138 29.08 -0.16 8.66
C LYS A 138 28.26 0.02 7.39
N SER A 139 27.44 -0.96 7.05
CA SER A 139 26.61 -0.92 5.86
C SER A 139 25.28 -0.24 6.17
N LEU A 140 24.86 0.66 5.28
CA LEU A 140 23.48 1.16 5.24
C LEU A 140 22.51 0.09 4.74
N ASP A 141 22.98 -0.84 3.91
CA ASP A 141 22.19 -1.99 3.51
C ASP A 141 22.21 -3.07 4.61
N ASN A 142 21.07 -3.70 4.86
CA ASN A 142 20.90 -4.74 5.89
C ASN A 142 21.38 -4.28 7.29
N TRP A 143 21.14 -3.01 7.63
CA TRP A 143 21.54 -2.45 8.93
C TRP A 143 20.73 -3.02 10.09
N HIS A 144 19.47 -3.35 9.85
CA HIS A 144 18.48 -3.80 10.83
C HIS A 144 18.44 -5.33 10.91
N LEU A 145 18.08 -5.83 12.09
CA LEU A 145 17.72 -7.22 12.31
C LEU A 145 16.35 -7.53 11.71
N THR A 146 16.16 -8.76 11.27
CA THR A 146 14.87 -9.21 10.72
C THR A 146 14.14 -10.03 11.77
N PHE A 147 12.95 -9.59 12.15
CA PHE A 147 12.06 -10.32 13.05
C PHE A 147 11.08 -11.17 12.26
N ASN A 148 10.63 -12.28 12.84
CA ASN A 148 9.55 -13.05 12.25
C ASN A 148 8.18 -12.38 12.45
N LYS A 149 7.12 -12.93 11.83
CA LYS A 149 5.79 -12.27 11.80
C LYS A 149 5.24 -11.92 13.20
N ASN A 150 5.55 -12.71 14.24
CA ASN A 150 5.09 -12.47 15.61
C ASN A 150 6.20 -12.01 16.58
N ASP A 151 7.37 -11.62 16.07
CA ASP A 151 8.53 -11.16 16.85
C ASP A 151 9.01 -12.13 17.96
N THR A 152 8.83 -13.44 17.77
CA THR A 152 9.31 -14.48 18.69
C THR A 152 10.74 -14.93 18.41
N PHE A 153 11.23 -14.72 17.20
CA PHE A 153 12.64 -14.91 16.87
C PHE A 153 13.14 -13.81 15.95
N VAL A 154 14.45 -13.62 16.01
CA VAL A 154 15.17 -12.60 15.26
C VAL A 154 16.34 -13.24 14.54
N MET A 155 16.67 -12.68 13.38
CA MET A 155 17.82 -13.08 12.61
C MET A 155 18.75 -11.91 12.30
N GLN A 156 20.03 -12.23 12.20
CA GLN A 156 21.07 -11.33 11.75
C GLN A 156 21.80 -11.96 10.56
N LEU A 157 21.71 -11.32 9.40
CA LEU A 157 22.57 -11.62 8.26
C LEU A 157 23.91 -10.91 8.47
N THR A 158 25.02 -11.65 8.35
CA THR A 158 26.36 -11.06 8.47
C THR A 158 26.67 -10.13 7.31
N ASN A 159 27.55 -9.15 7.51
CA ASN A 159 27.90 -8.16 6.46
C ASN A 159 28.48 -8.78 5.18
N ASN A 160 29.14 -9.94 5.28
CA ASN A 160 29.63 -10.69 4.12
C ASN A 160 28.53 -11.54 3.43
N ARG A 161 27.30 -11.53 3.96
CA ARG A 161 26.11 -12.30 3.54
C ARG A 161 26.38 -13.81 3.32
N LYS A 162 27.36 -14.37 4.03
CA LYS A 162 27.72 -15.81 3.98
C LYS A 162 27.22 -16.60 5.18
N SER A 163 26.65 -15.94 6.18
CA SER A 163 26.04 -16.63 7.31
C SER A 163 24.87 -15.85 7.87
N MET A 164 23.90 -16.57 8.43
CA MET A 164 22.75 -16.00 9.09
C MET A 164 22.59 -16.63 10.47
N LYS A 165 22.47 -15.79 11.49
CA LYS A 165 22.32 -16.21 12.89
C LYS A 165 20.86 -16.07 13.32
N PHE A 166 20.37 -16.98 14.16
CA PHE A 166 19.00 -17.00 14.69
C PHE A 166 18.97 -17.06 16.20
N ILE A 167 18.11 -16.25 16.81
CA ILE A 167 17.85 -16.25 18.24
C ILE A 167 16.34 -16.33 18.44
N LYS A 168 15.90 -17.29 19.26
CA LYS A 168 14.55 -17.28 19.81
C LYS A 168 14.54 -16.34 21.01
N ILE A 169 13.71 -15.31 20.97
CA ILE A 169 13.66 -14.28 22.00
C ILE A 169 12.85 -14.83 23.18
N ASN A 170 13.40 -14.70 24.39
CA ASN A 170 12.67 -15.05 25.62
C ASN A 170 11.62 -13.98 25.96
N GLU A 171 10.74 -14.25 26.92
CA GLU A 171 9.68 -13.29 27.31
C GLU A 171 10.24 -11.92 27.75
N ASN A 172 11.43 -11.94 28.35
CA ASN A 172 12.09 -10.74 28.86
C ASN A 172 12.77 -9.89 27.78
N GLY A 173 13.22 -10.50 26.68
CA GLY A 173 14.05 -9.88 25.65
C GLY A 173 15.55 -9.87 25.99
N ASP A 174 15.94 -10.35 27.18
CA ASP A 174 17.29 -10.18 27.72
C ASP A 174 18.34 -11.07 27.04
N ASN A 175 17.90 -12.12 26.32
CA ASN A 175 18.80 -12.98 25.57
C ASN A 175 19.09 -12.44 24.16
N LEU A 176 18.70 -11.22 23.84
CA LEU A 176 18.95 -10.60 22.55
C LEU A 176 20.43 -10.17 22.45
N SER A 177 21.31 -11.12 22.18
CA SER A 177 22.70 -10.86 21.81
C SER A 177 23.20 -11.87 20.79
N PHE A 178 23.90 -11.40 19.77
CA PHE A 178 24.57 -12.24 18.77
C PHE A 178 26.06 -12.46 19.09
N ASP A 179 26.48 -12.09 20.30
CA ASP A 179 27.76 -12.49 20.88
C ASP A 179 27.64 -13.93 21.42
N SER A 180 28.56 -14.79 20.98
CA SER A 180 28.62 -16.19 21.39
C SER A 180 28.96 -16.38 22.87
N SER A 181 29.54 -15.37 23.53
CA SER A 181 29.80 -15.39 24.97
C SER A 181 28.55 -15.13 25.81
N GLU A 182 27.57 -14.41 25.25
CA GLU A 182 26.37 -13.97 25.95
C GLU A 182 25.14 -14.84 25.63
N ASN A 183 25.11 -15.50 24.47
CA ASN A 183 23.93 -16.24 24.04
C ASN A 183 24.25 -17.41 23.08
N ILE A 184 23.37 -18.41 23.07
CA ILE A 184 23.40 -19.52 22.11
C ILE A 184 22.49 -19.19 20.94
N TYR A 185 23.06 -19.03 19.75
CA TYR A 185 22.33 -18.81 18.50
C TYR A 185 22.55 -19.96 17.51
N THR A 186 21.55 -20.23 16.67
CA THR A 186 21.67 -21.16 15.53
C THR A 186 22.29 -20.43 14.35
N ILE A 187 23.12 -21.11 13.56
CA ILE A 187 23.79 -20.53 12.38
C ILE A 187 23.42 -21.31 11.14
N ILE A 188 23.08 -20.61 10.06
CA ILE A 188 23.10 -21.14 8.70
C ILE A 188 24.33 -20.56 8.00
N ASN A 189 25.15 -21.41 7.38
CA ASN A 189 26.25 -20.99 6.53
C ASN A 189 25.88 -21.18 5.06
N PHE A 190 26.13 -20.14 4.28
CA PHE A 190 25.92 -20.15 2.84
C PHE A 190 27.24 -20.37 2.12
N ALA A 191 27.24 -21.26 1.12
CA ALA A 191 28.43 -21.55 0.32
C ALA A 191 28.93 -20.34 -0.50
N SER A 192 28.05 -19.36 -0.75
CA SER A 192 28.29 -18.12 -1.48
C SER A 192 27.48 -16.99 -0.83
N SER A 193 27.85 -15.73 -1.12
CA SER A 193 27.11 -14.56 -0.64
C SER A 193 25.70 -14.56 -1.20
N ILE A 194 24.69 -14.54 -0.33
CA ILE A 194 23.29 -14.40 -0.77
C ILE A 194 23.00 -12.94 -1.14
N GLU A 195 22.19 -12.73 -2.17
CA GLU A 195 21.74 -11.39 -2.57
C GLU A 195 20.40 -11.05 -1.93
N ASN A 196 19.41 -11.95 -2.07
CA ASN A 196 18.08 -11.75 -1.51
C ASN A 196 17.66 -12.92 -0.62
N PHE A 197 16.82 -12.66 0.37
CA PHE A 197 16.22 -13.69 1.20
C PHE A 197 14.83 -13.26 1.69
N GLU A 198 14.01 -14.25 2.03
CA GLU A 198 12.73 -14.00 2.70
C GLU A 198 12.44 -15.11 3.71
N LEU A 199 11.99 -14.71 4.90
CA LEU A 199 11.60 -15.61 5.96
C LEU A 199 10.14 -16.06 5.77
N SER A 200 9.89 -17.34 5.99
CA SER A 200 8.55 -17.89 6.05
C SER A 200 7.69 -17.22 7.14
N PRO A 201 6.44 -16.82 6.84
CA PRO A 201 5.55 -16.19 7.82
C PRO A 201 5.05 -17.16 8.91
N ASN A 202 5.34 -18.46 8.80
CA ASN A 202 4.90 -19.46 9.77
C ASN A 202 5.63 -19.31 11.11
N CYS A 203 4.86 -19.04 12.16
CA CYS A 203 5.40 -18.89 13.52
C CYS A 203 5.28 -20.14 14.39
N ASN A 204 4.60 -21.19 13.91
CA ASN A 204 4.32 -22.42 14.64
C ASN A 204 5.31 -23.56 14.31
N GLN A 205 6.21 -23.32 13.35
CA GLN A 205 7.20 -24.29 12.91
C GLN A 205 8.61 -23.71 13.07
N PRO A 206 9.66 -24.56 13.04
CA PRO A 206 11.01 -24.06 12.97
C PRO A 206 11.19 -23.08 11.80
N PRO A 207 12.00 -22.02 11.95
CA PRO A 207 12.23 -21.04 10.89
C PRO A 207 12.61 -21.69 9.55
N VAL A 208 11.91 -21.27 8.49
CA VAL A 208 12.18 -21.66 7.10
C VAL A 208 12.50 -20.41 6.29
N ILE A 209 13.54 -20.47 5.46
CA ILE A 209 14.08 -19.30 4.77
C ILE A 209 14.31 -19.63 3.31
N ALA A 210 13.84 -18.77 2.43
CA ALA A 210 14.18 -18.78 1.02
C ALA A 210 15.36 -17.84 0.80
N THR A 211 16.41 -18.30 0.12
CA THR A 211 17.56 -17.48 -0.24
C THR A 211 17.82 -17.54 -1.74
N PHE A 212 18.26 -16.43 -2.29
CA PHE A 212 18.75 -16.31 -3.66
C PHE A 212 20.23 -15.95 -3.66
N THR A 213 21.01 -16.72 -4.40
CA THR A 213 22.42 -16.49 -4.65
C THR A 213 22.59 -16.26 -6.15
N PRO A 214 23.14 -15.12 -6.60
CA PRO A 214 23.39 -14.86 -8.02
C PRO A 214 24.59 -15.66 -8.52
N VAL A 215 24.86 -15.56 -9.83
CA VAL A 215 26.06 -16.16 -10.42
C VAL A 215 27.29 -15.45 -9.87
N ILE A 216 28.14 -16.17 -9.13
CA ILE A 216 29.38 -15.63 -8.55
C ILE A 216 30.54 -16.57 -8.86
N SER A 217 31.59 -16.04 -9.48
CA SER A 217 32.86 -16.74 -9.74
C SER A 217 32.68 -18.12 -10.41
N GLY A 218 31.81 -18.20 -11.42
CA GLY A 218 31.54 -19.43 -12.18
C GLY A 218 30.58 -20.42 -11.52
N LYS A 219 30.11 -20.17 -10.28
CA LYS A 219 29.04 -20.96 -9.66
C LYS A 219 27.68 -20.52 -10.21
N PRO A 220 26.77 -21.45 -10.53
CA PRO A 220 25.44 -21.10 -11.02
C PRO A 220 24.65 -20.34 -9.95
N ALA A 221 23.73 -19.49 -10.38
CA ALA A 221 22.77 -18.88 -9.48
C ALA A 221 21.88 -19.96 -8.86
N SER A 222 21.34 -19.72 -7.67
CA SER A 222 20.50 -20.70 -7.00
C SER A 222 19.43 -20.08 -6.11
N ILE A 223 18.25 -20.67 -6.14
CA ILE A 223 17.22 -20.51 -5.11
C ILE A 223 17.34 -21.70 -4.16
N GLN A 224 17.38 -21.43 -2.86
CA GLN A 224 17.51 -22.45 -1.83
C GLN A 224 16.48 -22.27 -0.72
N LEU A 225 15.93 -23.37 -0.20
CA LEU A 225 15.13 -23.39 1.01
C LEU A 225 15.91 -24.01 2.16
N TRP A 226 16.05 -23.27 3.24
CA TRP A 226 16.73 -23.66 4.45
C TRP A 226 15.71 -23.88 5.54
N VAL A 227 15.79 -25.01 6.23
CA VAL A 227 14.93 -25.33 7.38
C VAL A 227 15.84 -25.44 8.59
N THR A 228 15.55 -24.63 9.61
CA THR A 228 16.27 -24.72 10.89
C THR A 228 15.69 -25.82 11.77
N PRO A 229 16.48 -26.45 12.67
CA PRO A 229 15.94 -27.28 13.73
C PRO A 229 15.27 -26.39 14.80
N SER A 230 14.73 -27.00 15.85
CA SER A 230 14.26 -26.24 17.02
C SER A 230 15.37 -25.33 17.55
N LEU A 231 15.02 -24.06 17.77
CA LEU A 231 15.95 -23.07 18.33
C LEU A 231 16.00 -23.17 19.87
N PRO A 232 17.19 -23.07 20.49
CA PRO A 232 18.50 -22.90 19.88
C PRO A 232 19.16 -24.24 19.48
N SER A 233 19.97 -24.23 18.41
CA SER A 233 20.82 -25.35 18.00
C SER A 233 22.26 -24.91 17.86
N LYS A 234 23.17 -25.59 18.54
CA LYS A 234 24.63 -25.33 18.46
C LYS A 234 25.25 -25.80 17.16
N LYS A 235 24.63 -26.76 16.47
CA LYS A 235 25.16 -27.29 15.20
C LYS A 235 24.83 -26.32 14.07
N PRO A 236 25.83 -25.83 13.32
CA PRO A 236 25.59 -25.04 12.11
C PRO A 236 24.86 -25.86 11.05
N ILE A 237 24.11 -25.15 10.20
CA ILE A 237 23.39 -25.72 9.07
C ILE A 237 24.12 -25.29 7.80
N ASP A 238 24.75 -26.23 7.12
CA ASP A 238 25.58 -25.96 5.94
C ASP A 238 24.93 -26.40 4.62
N GLN A 239 23.75 -27.06 4.70
CA GLN A 239 23.04 -27.60 3.53
C GLN A 239 21.57 -27.17 3.54
N ALA A 240 21.10 -26.72 2.38
CA ALA A 240 19.69 -26.41 2.13
C ALA A 240 18.89 -27.69 1.86
N VAL A 241 17.62 -27.70 2.26
CA VAL A 241 16.69 -28.82 2.03
C VAL A 241 16.29 -28.91 0.55
N ILE A 242 16.10 -27.75 -0.08
CA ILE A 242 15.80 -27.64 -1.52
C ILE A 242 16.80 -26.71 -2.15
N THR A 243 17.36 -27.10 -3.29
CA THR A 243 18.21 -26.25 -4.12
C THR A 243 17.76 -26.35 -5.57
N LYS A 244 17.50 -25.20 -6.19
CA LYS A 244 17.26 -25.07 -7.64
C LYS A 244 18.32 -24.14 -8.22
N THR A 245 19.08 -24.63 -9.19
CA THR A 245 20.18 -23.89 -9.83
C THR A 245 19.78 -23.33 -11.19
N PHE A 246 20.45 -22.25 -11.59
CA PHE A 246 20.22 -21.52 -12.84
C PHE A 246 21.54 -21.07 -13.45
N PHE A 247 21.64 -21.11 -14.78
CA PHE A 247 22.83 -20.64 -15.50
C PHE A 247 22.85 -19.12 -15.68
N SER A 248 21.69 -18.49 -15.81
CA SER A 248 21.54 -17.06 -16.03
C SER A 248 20.26 -16.59 -15.36
N VAL A 249 20.42 -16.01 -14.16
CA VAL A 249 19.40 -15.30 -13.37
C VAL A 249 20.16 -14.25 -12.56
N ASP A 250 19.69 -13.01 -12.60
CA ASP A 250 20.35 -11.89 -11.92
C ASP A 250 19.65 -11.50 -10.63
N SER A 251 18.33 -11.69 -10.54
CA SER A 251 17.58 -11.40 -9.31
C SER A 251 16.42 -12.37 -9.12
N CYS A 252 15.96 -12.48 -7.87
CA CYS A 252 14.80 -13.25 -7.50
C CYS A 252 13.99 -12.52 -6.44
N ILE A 253 12.67 -12.48 -6.60
CA ILE A 253 11.72 -12.01 -5.58
C ILE A 253 10.93 -13.21 -5.08
N PHE A 254 10.81 -13.33 -3.77
CA PHE A 254 10.07 -14.39 -3.11
C PHE A 254 8.65 -13.92 -2.74
N TYR A 255 7.72 -14.87 -2.71
CA TYR A 255 6.34 -14.66 -2.24
C TYR A 255 5.92 -15.90 -1.46
N TRP A 256 5.84 -15.79 -0.13
CA TRP A 256 5.40 -16.90 0.73
C TRP A 256 3.87 -17.01 0.81
N ASN A 257 3.38 -18.24 0.89
CA ASN A 257 2.00 -18.47 1.32
C ASN A 257 1.85 -18.14 2.81
N SER A 258 0.63 -17.80 3.25
CA SER A 258 0.36 -17.43 4.65
C SER A 258 0.71 -18.52 5.67
N LYS A 259 0.65 -19.79 5.25
CA LYS A 259 1.05 -20.96 6.04
C LYS A 259 2.56 -21.17 6.11
N GLY A 260 3.33 -20.47 5.29
CA GLY A 260 4.79 -20.56 5.25
C GLY A 260 5.36 -21.91 4.85
N THR A 261 4.57 -22.73 4.15
CA THR A 261 4.93 -24.06 3.65
C THR A 261 5.51 -24.01 2.24
N THR A 262 5.08 -23.03 1.45
CA THR A 262 5.31 -22.95 0.01
C THR A 262 5.65 -21.52 -0.36
N VAL A 263 6.65 -21.34 -1.21
CA VAL A 263 7.11 -20.05 -1.70
C VAL A 263 7.14 -20.03 -3.22
N LEU A 264 6.81 -18.88 -3.80
CA LEU A 264 7.05 -18.60 -5.20
C LEU A 264 8.36 -17.82 -5.35
N GLY A 265 9.21 -18.22 -6.28
CA GLY A 265 10.40 -17.47 -6.68
C GLY A 265 10.22 -16.92 -8.09
N LYS A 266 10.03 -15.59 -8.21
CA LYS A 266 10.03 -14.89 -9.50
C LYS A 266 11.46 -14.49 -9.83
N THR A 267 12.08 -15.20 -10.76
CA THR A 267 13.44 -14.92 -11.23
C THR A 267 13.42 -13.99 -12.42
N SER A 268 14.40 -13.08 -12.51
CA SER A 268 14.55 -12.14 -13.62
C SER A 268 15.99 -12.13 -14.13
N THR A 269 16.16 -12.02 -15.45
CA THR A 269 17.46 -11.74 -16.10
C THR A 269 17.51 -10.29 -16.59
N ASN A 270 18.63 -9.62 -16.33
CA ASN A 270 18.97 -8.30 -16.81
C ASN A 270 19.49 -8.36 -18.26
N PHE A 271 19.42 -7.21 -18.92
CA PHE A 271 19.57 -7.00 -20.36
C PHE A 271 20.93 -7.44 -20.94
N ASN A 272 20.91 -8.27 -21.99
CA ASN A 272 21.89 -8.17 -23.07
C ASN A 272 21.24 -7.35 -24.20
N SER A 273 22.03 -6.47 -24.84
CA SER A 273 21.67 -5.32 -25.69
C SER A 273 20.56 -5.46 -26.76
N ASN A 274 20.01 -6.65 -27.02
CA ASN A 274 19.06 -6.90 -28.11
C ASN A 274 17.63 -7.31 -27.69
N SER A 275 17.34 -7.55 -26.40
CA SER A 275 15.98 -7.86 -25.93
C SER A 275 15.53 -6.89 -24.83
N TYR A 276 14.66 -5.95 -25.20
CA TYR A 276 14.17 -4.85 -24.35
C TYR A 276 13.37 -5.28 -23.10
N ASN A 277 12.97 -6.56 -23.01
CA ASN A 277 12.26 -7.11 -21.84
C ASN A 277 13.03 -8.35 -21.38
N GLY A 278 13.72 -8.26 -20.24
CA GLY A 278 14.38 -9.42 -19.62
C GLY A 278 13.45 -10.63 -19.42
N GLU A 279 14.02 -11.83 -19.28
CA GLU A 279 13.23 -13.05 -19.10
C GLU A 279 12.82 -13.19 -17.63
N ASN A 280 11.53 -13.35 -17.37
CA ASN A 280 11.00 -13.64 -16.05
C ASN A 280 10.47 -15.07 -16.00
N LYS A 281 10.83 -15.84 -14.97
CA LYS A 281 10.28 -17.17 -14.72
C LYS A 281 9.71 -17.25 -13.33
N LEU A 282 8.67 -18.06 -13.16
CA LEU A 282 8.05 -18.30 -11.87
C LEU A 282 8.25 -19.74 -11.45
N TYR A 283 8.86 -19.91 -10.28
CA TYR A 283 9.08 -21.20 -9.65
C TYR A 283 8.22 -21.34 -8.40
N LEU A 284 7.72 -22.54 -8.16
CA LEU A 284 7.01 -22.95 -6.96
C LEU A 284 7.91 -23.91 -6.18
N LEU A 285 8.23 -23.56 -4.94
CA LEU A 285 9.06 -24.38 -4.07
C LEU A 285 8.31 -24.69 -2.78
N SER A 286 8.36 -25.93 -2.31
CA SER A 286 7.67 -26.38 -1.10
C SER A 286 8.56 -27.33 -0.32
N HIS A 287 8.92 -26.95 0.91
CA HIS A 287 9.75 -27.78 1.77
C HIS A 287 8.99 -28.99 2.34
N ILE A 288 7.65 -28.92 2.41
CA ILE A 288 6.80 -30.00 2.91
C ILE A 288 6.65 -31.12 1.87
N SER A 289 6.47 -30.77 0.60
CA SER A 289 6.31 -31.73 -0.50
C SER A 289 7.61 -32.04 -1.25
N SER A 290 8.74 -31.46 -0.81
CA SER A 290 10.04 -31.52 -1.50
C SER A 290 9.95 -31.19 -2.99
N GLN A 291 9.06 -30.26 -3.35
CA GLN A 291 8.73 -29.91 -4.73
C GLN A 291 9.47 -28.63 -5.16
N ALA A 292 10.01 -28.63 -6.38
CA ALA A 292 10.56 -27.45 -7.05
C ALA A 292 10.14 -27.44 -8.53
N LEU A 293 9.04 -26.75 -8.84
CA LEU A 293 8.38 -26.74 -10.15
C LEU A 293 8.53 -25.38 -10.83
N MET A 294 8.75 -25.36 -12.15
CA MET A 294 8.60 -24.14 -12.95
C MET A 294 7.13 -24.04 -13.42
N LEU A 295 6.44 -22.96 -13.07
CA LEU A 295 5.04 -22.77 -13.43
C LEU A 295 4.87 -22.13 -14.81
N THR A 296 5.64 -21.08 -15.08
CA THR A 296 5.54 -20.32 -16.32
C THR A 296 6.85 -19.57 -16.58
N SER A 297 7.07 -19.24 -17.84
CA SER A 297 8.16 -18.39 -18.32
C SER A 297 7.57 -17.27 -19.17
N SER A 298 8.19 -16.08 -19.10
CA SER A 298 7.78 -14.95 -19.91
C SER A 298 8.01 -15.15 -21.41
N LYS A 299 8.85 -16.12 -21.79
CA LYS A 299 8.99 -16.53 -23.19
C LYS A 299 7.74 -17.21 -23.73
N ASP A 300 7.11 -18.05 -22.92
CA ASP A 300 5.98 -18.88 -23.36
C ASP A 300 4.65 -18.15 -23.18
N SER A 301 4.51 -17.42 -22.07
CA SER A 301 3.22 -16.84 -21.66
C SER A 301 3.23 -15.31 -21.59
N GLY A 302 4.35 -14.65 -21.88
CA GLY A 302 4.51 -13.19 -21.77
C GLY A 302 4.84 -12.70 -20.34
N PRO A 303 5.02 -11.39 -20.14
CA PRO A 303 5.51 -10.84 -18.87
C PRO A 303 4.56 -11.14 -17.71
N ILE A 304 5.12 -11.37 -16.52
CA ILE A 304 4.36 -11.52 -15.27
C ILE A 304 4.19 -10.14 -14.65
N HIS A 305 2.95 -9.65 -14.62
CA HIS A 305 2.58 -8.34 -14.07
C HIS A 305 2.45 -8.38 -12.54
N ASP A 306 1.78 -9.40 -12.01
CA ASP A 306 1.53 -9.49 -10.57
C ASP A 306 1.32 -10.93 -10.10
N ILE A 307 1.62 -11.18 -8.82
CA ILE A 307 1.50 -12.46 -8.13
C ILE A 307 0.92 -12.19 -6.75
N ASN A 308 -0.17 -12.87 -6.40
CA ASN A 308 -0.79 -12.69 -5.09
C ASN A 308 -1.30 -14.01 -4.52
N TRP A 309 -0.85 -14.35 -3.31
CA TRP A 309 -1.36 -15.51 -2.57
C TRP A 309 -2.75 -15.22 -2.01
N ASN A 310 -3.59 -16.25 -2.02
CA ASN A 310 -4.82 -16.22 -1.23
C ASN A 310 -4.50 -16.33 0.26
N ILE A 311 -5.36 -15.77 1.11
CA ILE A 311 -5.14 -15.71 2.56
C ILE A 311 -5.07 -17.09 3.22
N ASP A 312 -5.73 -18.09 2.64
CA ASP A 312 -5.70 -19.49 3.11
C ASP A 312 -4.35 -20.19 2.88
N GLY A 313 -3.49 -19.61 2.05
CA GLY A 313 -2.21 -20.15 1.63
C GLY A 313 -2.30 -21.43 0.80
N LEU A 314 -3.46 -21.75 0.23
CA LEU A 314 -3.73 -22.96 -0.57
C LEU A 314 -3.82 -22.69 -2.06
N SER A 315 -4.08 -21.43 -2.43
CA SER A 315 -4.09 -20.98 -3.82
C SER A 315 -3.40 -19.64 -3.99
N PHE A 316 -3.02 -19.33 -5.21
CA PHE A 316 -2.47 -18.04 -5.60
C PHE A 316 -2.89 -17.70 -7.02
N ALA A 317 -2.83 -16.42 -7.36
CA ALA A 317 -3.14 -15.92 -8.67
C ALA A 317 -1.89 -15.31 -9.31
N VAL A 318 -1.74 -15.50 -10.62
CA VAL A 318 -0.70 -14.89 -11.44
C VAL A 318 -1.35 -14.16 -12.58
N ASN A 319 -1.01 -12.88 -12.74
CA ASN A 319 -1.39 -12.09 -13.91
C ASN A 319 -0.21 -12.03 -14.87
N LEU A 320 -0.40 -12.56 -16.08
CA LEU A 320 0.66 -12.72 -17.07
C LEU A 320 0.18 -12.52 -18.50
N GLY A 321 1.12 -12.17 -19.38
CA GLY A 321 0.87 -12.00 -20.81
C GLY A 321 0.95 -10.56 -21.30
N TYR A 322 1.00 -10.40 -22.62
CA TYR A 322 0.91 -9.09 -23.23
C TYR A 322 -0.50 -8.54 -23.07
N MET A 323 -0.64 -7.25 -22.77
CA MET A 323 -1.95 -6.62 -22.58
C MET A 323 -2.83 -6.76 -23.84
N PRO A 324 -4.08 -7.24 -23.73
CA PRO A 324 -4.79 -7.67 -22.50
C PRO A 324 -4.23 -8.97 -21.91
N SER A 325 -3.86 -8.93 -20.63
CA SER A 325 -3.21 -10.04 -19.94
C SER A 325 -4.24 -10.96 -19.27
N LYS A 326 -3.80 -12.19 -18.96
CA LYS A 326 -4.64 -13.23 -18.36
C LYS A 326 -4.34 -13.35 -16.88
N THR A 327 -5.38 -13.57 -16.08
CA THR A 327 -5.23 -13.95 -14.67
C THR A 327 -5.54 -15.43 -14.50
N ILE A 328 -4.56 -16.20 -14.00
CA ILE A 328 -4.67 -17.63 -13.79
C ILE A 328 -4.49 -17.92 -12.30
N PHE A 329 -5.42 -18.69 -11.73
CA PHE A 329 -5.39 -19.17 -10.35
C PHE A 329 -4.80 -20.58 -10.32
N TYR A 330 -3.88 -20.81 -9.39
CA TYR A 330 -3.19 -22.08 -9.19
C TYR A 330 -3.36 -22.56 -7.75
N ASN A 331 -3.27 -23.88 -7.55
CA ASN A 331 -3.13 -24.47 -6.23
C ASN A 331 -1.65 -24.60 -5.81
N THR A 332 -1.38 -24.99 -4.57
CA THR A 332 -0.02 -25.26 -4.06
C THR A 332 0.71 -26.43 -4.72
N LYS A 333 0.07 -27.18 -5.62
CA LYS A 333 0.71 -28.23 -6.44
C LYS A 333 1.16 -27.70 -7.81
N GLY A 334 0.75 -26.48 -8.17
CA GLY A 334 0.99 -25.87 -9.48
C GLY A 334 -0.07 -26.20 -10.54
N SER A 335 -1.19 -26.82 -10.16
CA SER A 335 -2.30 -27.08 -11.09
C SER A 335 -3.21 -25.85 -11.21
N VAL A 336 -3.71 -25.59 -12.42
CA VAL A 336 -4.67 -24.50 -12.69
C VAL A 336 -6.02 -24.82 -12.05
N ILE A 337 -6.52 -23.88 -11.26
CA ILE A 337 -7.87 -23.90 -10.67
C ILE A 337 -8.86 -23.19 -11.61
N LYS A 338 -8.48 -22.01 -12.09
CA LYS A 338 -9.32 -21.15 -12.92
C LYS A 338 -8.46 -20.26 -13.80
N GLU A 339 -8.87 -20.11 -15.06
CA GLU A 339 -8.34 -19.10 -15.97
C GLU A 339 -9.44 -18.07 -16.24
N MET A 340 -9.11 -16.79 -16.09
CA MET A 340 -10.00 -15.68 -16.39
C MET A 340 -9.77 -15.19 -17.81
N GLU A 341 -10.81 -14.61 -18.41
CA GLU A 341 -10.70 -13.99 -19.74
C GLU A 341 -9.63 -12.89 -19.76
N PRO A 342 -8.86 -12.75 -20.86
CA PRO A 342 -7.88 -11.69 -21.00
C PRO A 342 -8.51 -10.31 -20.83
N ASP A 343 -7.90 -9.46 -20.01
CA ASP A 343 -8.36 -8.09 -19.77
C ASP A 343 -7.17 -7.14 -19.58
N ARG A 344 -7.40 -5.83 -19.71
CA ARG A 344 -6.40 -4.78 -19.50
C ARG A 344 -6.23 -4.50 -18.00
N LYS A 345 -5.76 -5.50 -17.25
CA LYS A 345 -5.55 -5.46 -15.79
C LYS A 345 -4.17 -5.99 -15.45
N ASN A 346 -3.51 -5.42 -14.44
CA ASN A 346 -2.13 -5.76 -14.06
C ASN A 346 -1.92 -5.95 -12.56
N THR A 347 -2.98 -5.88 -11.74
CA THR A 347 -2.88 -5.98 -10.29
C THR A 347 -3.91 -6.95 -9.74
N ILE A 348 -3.52 -7.79 -8.78
CA ILE A 348 -4.36 -8.76 -8.08
C ILE A 348 -4.23 -8.53 -6.58
N LEU A 349 -5.36 -8.53 -5.87
CA LEU A 349 -5.35 -8.40 -4.42
C LEU A 349 -6.47 -9.22 -3.77
N HIS A 350 -6.09 -10.30 -3.08
CA HIS A 350 -7.03 -11.08 -2.28
C HIS A 350 -7.44 -10.33 -1.01
N SER A 351 -8.72 -10.45 -0.66
CA SER A 351 -9.26 -9.88 0.58
C SER A 351 -8.82 -10.68 1.81
N PRO A 352 -8.60 -10.03 2.97
CA PRO A 352 -8.22 -10.69 4.21
C PRO A 352 -9.25 -11.72 4.74
N ASN A 353 -10.51 -11.59 4.35
CA ASN A 353 -11.56 -12.56 4.71
C ASN A 353 -11.59 -13.80 3.78
N GLY A 354 -10.78 -13.81 2.72
CA GLY A 354 -10.67 -14.92 1.75
C GLY A 354 -11.87 -15.10 0.83
N LYS A 355 -12.87 -14.22 0.90
CA LYS A 355 -14.10 -14.31 0.08
C LYS A 355 -13.94 -13.60 -1.27
N TYR A 356 -13.24 -12.49 -1.30
CA TYR A 356 -13.13 -11.64 -2.48
C TYR A 356 -11.71 -11.60 -3.05
N VAL A 357 -11.61 -11.45 -4.37
CA VAL A 357 -10.38 -11.06 -5.07
C VAL A 357 -10.64 -9.84 -5.95
N LEU A 358 -9.79 -8.83 -5.80
CA LEU A 358 -9.76 -7.66 -6.66
C LEU A 358 -8.78 -7.92 -7.81
N ILE A 359 -9.20 -7.63 -9.05
CA ILE A 359 -8.32 -7.59 -10.22
C ILE A 359 -8.50 -6.23 -10.88
N ALA A 360 -7.40 -5.49 -11.06
CA ALA A 360 -7.45 -4.11 -11.52
C ALA A 360 -6.32 -3.75 -12.48
N GLY A 361 -6.51 -2.66 -13.24
CA GLY A 361 -5.55 -2.14 -14.20
C GLY A 361 -5.13 -0.72 -13.89
N TRP A 362 -3.95 -0.53 -13.30
CA TRP A 362 -3.40 0.78 -12.94
C TRP A 362 -2.08 1.11 -13.65
N GLY A 363 -1.57 2.33 -13.43
CA GLY A 363 -0.42 2.87 -14.16
C GLY A 363 -0.82 3.45 -15.51
N ASN A 364 -0.39 2.81 -16.60
CA ASN A 364 -0.73 3.24 -17.96
C ASN A 364 -2.11 2.74 -18.45
N LEU A 365 -2.85 2.05 -17.59
CA LEU A 365 -4.17 1.47 -17.88
C LEU A 365 -5.28 2.42 -17.40
N ALA A 366 -6.51 2.19 -17.89
CA ALA A 366 -7.63 3.10 -17.66
C ALA A 366 -8.11 3.20 -16.20
N GLY A 367 -7.67 2.29 -15.32
CA GLY A 367 -8.15 2.22 -13.93
C GLY A 367 -9.33 1.29 -13.71
N ALA A 368 -9.61 0.35 -14.61
CA ALA A 368 -10.71 -0.61 -14.44
C ALA A 368 -10.44 -1.54 -13.25
N VAL A 369 -11.41 -1.70 -12.36
CA VAL A 369 -11.36 -2.53 -11.16
C VAL A 369 -12.54 -3.48 -11.17
N ASP A 370 -12.28 -4.77 -11.08
CA ASP A 370 -13.29 -5.80 -10.88
C ASP A 370 -13.07 -6.50 -9.54
N ILE A 371 -14.17 -6.82 -8.86
CA ILE A 371 -14.15 -7.63 -7.63
C ILE A 371 -14.94 -8.91 -7.91
N PHE A 372 -14.35 -10.05 -7.59
CA PHE A 372 -14.92 -11.37 -7.79
C PHE A 372 -15.12 -12.07 -6.45
N ASP A 373 -16.18 -12.86 -6.34
CA ASP A 373 -16.42 -13.77 -5.21
C ASP A 373 -15.76 -15.12 -5.50
N ILE A 374 -14.74 -15.47 -4.72
CA ILE A 374 -14.01 -16.72 -4.85
C ILE A 374 -14.89 -17.91 -4.46
N SER A 375 -15.77 -17.73 -3.47
CA SER A 375 -16.66 -18.79 -2.97
C SER A 375 -17.78 -19.15 -3.95
N ASP A 376 -18.22 -18.19 -4.77
CA ASP A 376 -19.20 -18.39 -5.85
C ASP A 376 -18.49 -18.57 -7.21
N ASN A 377 -17.51 -19.47 -7.26
CA ASN A 377 -16.78 -19.86 -8.48
C ASN A 377 -16.22 -18.66 -9.29
N TYR A 378 -15.61 -17.70 -8.61
CA TYR A 378 -15.04 -16.48 -9.19
C TYR A 378 -16.08 -15.63 -9.94
N LYS A 379 -17.32 -15.58 -9.46
CA LYS A 379 -18.36 -14.72 -10.03
C LYS A 379 -18.02 -13.25 -9.84
N LYS A 380 -18.13 -12.47 -10.92
CA LYS A 380 -17.94 -11.01 -10.87
C LYS A 380 -19.08 -10.36 -10.07
N LEU A 381 -18.74 -9.66 -8.99
CA LEU A 381 -19.70 -8.95 -8.14
C LEU A 381 -19.94 -7.52 -8.63
N VAL A 382 -18.85 -6.81 -8.91
CA VAL A 382 -18.91 -5.41 -9.34
C VAL A 382 -17.72 -5.07 -10.24
N SER A 383 -17.95 -4.10 -11.13
CA SER A 383 -16.92 -3.45 -11.93
C SER A 383 -17.07 -1.94 -11.79
N PHE A 384 -15.96 -1.23 -11.59
CA PHE A 384 -15.92 0.23 -11.49
C PHE A 384 -14.55 0.78 -11.94
N GLU A 385 -14.44 2.10 -12.09
CA GLU A 385 -13.19 2.74 -12.53
C GLU A 385 -12.58 3.61 -11.44
N GLN A 386 -11.28 3.43 -11.19
CA GLN A 386 -10.42 4.30 -10.37
C GLN A 386 -9.06 4.45 -11.06
N SER A 387 -8.87 5.57 -11.78
CA SER A 387 -7.61 5.87 -12.46
C SER A 387 -6.52 6.33 -11.49
N ASN A 388 -5.26 6.13 -11.89
CA ASN A 388 -4.05 6.66 -11.24
C ASN A 388 -3.80 6.21 -9.79
N ILE A 389 -4.51 5.20 -9.30
CA ILE A 389 -4.22 4.60 -7.98
C ILE A 389 -2.83 3.96 -8.01
N ASN A 390 -2.03 4.27 -7.00
CA ASN A 390 -0.70 3.69 -6.81
C ASN A 390 -0.55 2.95 -5.46
N PHE A 391 -1.56 3.02 -4.60
CA PHE A 391 -1.65 2.29 -3.36
C PHE A 391 -3.08 1.77 -3.18
N VAL A 392 -3.21 0.48 -2.89
CA VAL A 392 -4.50 -0.16 -2.59
C VAL A 392 -4.30 -1.18 -1.48
N GLU A 393 -5.21 -1.18 -0.50
CA GLU A 393 -5.17 -2.12 0.62
C GLU A 393 -6.59 -2.43 1.09
N TRP A 394 -6.89 -3.71 1.32
CA TRP A 394 -8.13 -4.10 1.97
C TRP A 394 -8.10 -3.74 3.45
N SER A 395 -9.23 -3.27 3.97
CA SER A 395 -9.43 -3.17 5.41
C SER A 395 -9.23 -4.54 6.07
N PRO A 396 -8.82 -4.58 7.35
CA PRO A 396 -8.63 -5.84 8.07
C PRO A 396 -9.86 -6.76 8.08
N SER A 397 -11.08 -6.21 7.94
CA SER A 397 -12.32 -6.98 7.82
C SER A 397 -12.62 -7.51 6.41
N GLY A 398 -11.91 -7.01 5.38
CA GLY A 398 -12.18 -7.31 3.98
C GLY A 398 -13.44 -6.65 3.41
N GLU A 399 -14.01 -5.65 4.09
CA GLU A 399 -15.25 -4.97 3.68
C GLU A 399 -14.99 -3.68 2.88
N PHE A 400 -13.98 -2.92 3.30
CA PHE A 400 -13.57 -1.67 2.66
C PHE A 400 -12.22 -1.82 1.96
N LEU A 401 -11.98 -0.96 0.98
CA LEU A 401 -10.74 -0.76 0.24
C LEU A 401 -10.25 0.66 0.47
N LEU A 402 -9.01 0.79 0.93
CA LEU A 402 -8.29 2.05 0.95
C LEU A 402 -7.52 2.14 -0.36
N MET A 403 -7.88 3.11 -1.20
CA MET A 403 -7.17 3.43 -2.43
C MET A 403 -6.57 4.82 -2.30
N ALA A 404 -5.31 4.99 -2.70
CA ALA A 404 -4.65 6.28 -2.62
C ALA A 404 -3.78 6.59 -3.83
N ILE A 405 -3.53 7.89 -3.96
CA ILE A 405 -2.54 8.47 -4.87
C ILE A 405 -1.50 9.16 -3.98
N THR A 406 -0.29 8.59 -3.94
CA THR A 406 0.80 9.06 -3.07
C THR A 406 1.97 9.67 -3.84
N SER A 407 2.57 10.72 -3.25
CA SER A 407 3.88 11.30 -3.58
C SER A 407 5.00 10.40 -3.03
N PRO A 408 6.20 10.32 -3.66
CA PRO A 408 6.66 11.09 -4.83
C PRO A 408 6.28 10.48 -6.17
N ARG A 409 5.66 9.29 -6.20
CA ARG A 409 5.36 8.58 -7.45
C ARG A 409 4.40 9.36 -8.33
N LEU A 410 3.33 9.91 -7.74
CA LEU A 410 2.43 10.86 -8.38
C LEU A 410 2.35 12.09 -7.49
N ARG A 411 2.79 13.25 -7.98
CA ARG A 411 2.84 14.52 -7.22
C ARG A 411 1.60 15.39 -7.40
N VAL A 412 0.61 14.88 -8.13
CA VAL A 412 -0.65 15.56 -8.45
C VAL A 412 -1.81 14.70 -8.00
N ASP A 413 -2.94 15.33 -7.68
CA ASP A 413 -4.19 14.68 -7.28
C ASP A 413 -4.01 13.67 -6.14
N ASN A 414 -3.12 13.98 -5.19
CA ASN A 414 -2.93 13.14 -4.01
C ASN A 414 -4.22 13.06 -3.20
N VAL A 415 -4.65 11.85 -2.90
CA VAL A 415 -5.99 11.58 -2.36
C VAL A 415 -6.01 10.26 -1.63
N VAL A 416 -6.81 10.18 -0.57
CA VAL A 416 -7.26 8.93 0.05
C VAL A 416 -8.73 8.74 -0.29
N LYS A 417 -9.08 7.54 -0.76
CA LYS A 417 -10.45 7.10 -1.05
C LYS A 417 -10.73 5.81 -0.30
N ILE A 418 -11.85 5.77 0.41
CA ILE A 418 -12.37 4.54 1.01
C ILE A 418 -13.57 4.09 0.17
N LEU A 419 -13.48 2.90 -0.40
CA LEU A 419 -14.56 2.27 -1.15
C LEU A 419 -15.06 1.05 -0.40
N HIS A 420 -16.36 0.78 -0.47
CA HIS A 420 -16.91 -0.50 -0.08
C HIS A 420 -16.64 -1.55 -1.17
N PHE A 421 -16.54 -2.85 -0.85
CA PHE A 421 -16.34 -3.92 -1.84
C PHE A 421 -17.41 -3.94 -2.94
N SER A 422 -18.58 -3.33 -2.71
CA SER A 422 -19.61 -3.13 -3.74
C SER A 422 -19.28 -2.02 -4.75
N GLY A 423 -18.07 -1.45 -4.73
CA GLY A 423 -17.64 -0.34 -5.60
C GLY A 423 -18.18 1.05 -5.19
N LYS A 424 -18.93 1.14 -4.10
CA LYS A 424 -19.48 2.43 -3.62
C LYS A 424 -18.38 3.25 -2.94
N LEU A 425 -18.14 4.48 -3.41
CA LEU A 425 -17.26 5.43 -2.73
C LEU A 425 -17.90 5.90 -1.41
N ILE A 426 -17.21 5.66 -0.31
CA ILE A 426 -17.66 5.93 1.06
C ILE A 426 -17.03 7.19 1.60
N TYR A 427 -15.73 7.37 1.43
CA TYR A 427 -15.00 8.55 1.92
C TYR A 427 -13.94 8.99 0.91
N ILE A 428 -13.68 10.29 0.86
CA ILE A 428 -12.61 10.87 0.07
C ILE A 428 -12.00 12.06 0.81
N LYS A 429 -10.68 12.19 0.75
CA LYS A 429 -9.92 13.36 1.24
C LYS A 429 -8.75 13.65 0.31
N GLU A 430 -8.68 14.88 -0.18
CA GLU A 430 -7.60 15.38 -1.03
C GLU A 430 -6.46 15.92 -0.17
N PHE A 431 -5.22 15.73 -0.63
CA PHE A 431 -4.01 16.19 0.02
C PHE A 431 -3.16 16.98 -0.98
N LYS A 432 -2.46 18.01 -0.50
CA LYS A 432 -1.43 18.68 -1.31
C LYS A 432 -0.27 17.72 -1.62
N GLU A 433 0.17 16.99 -0.60
CA GLU A 433 1.18 15.96 -0.70
C GLU A 433 0.90 14.84 0.31
N LEU A 434 0.68 13.62 -0.20
CA LEU A 434 0.44 12.43 0.61
C LEU A 434 1.61 11.47 0.45
N LEU A 435 2.40 11.26 1.50
CA LEU A 435 3.61 10.43 1.45
C LEU A 435 3.32 8.96 1.77
N GLN A 436 2.39 8.69 2.69
CA GLN A 436 2.06 7.34 3.11
C GLN A 436 0.63 7.30 3.66
N CYS A 437 -0.05 6.18 3.50
CA CYS A 437 -1.30 5.87 4.18
C CYS A 437 -1.39 4.37 4.40
N GLY A 438 -2.26 3.94 5.32
CA GLY A 438 -2.48 2.53 5.60
C GLY A 438 -3.57 2.33 6.64
N TRP A 439 -4.06 1.11 6.76
CA TRP A 439 -4.99 0.76 7.83
C TRP A 439 -4.28 0.73 9.18
N ARG A 440 -5.03 1.10 10.22
CA ARG A 440 -4.60 1.06 11.62
C ARG A 440 -5.41 0.01 12.36
N LEU A 441 -4.72 -0.98 12.92
CA LEU A 441 -5.33 -2.04 13.70
C LEU A 441 -5.75 -1.51 15.07
N LYS A 442 -6.93 -1.91 15.54
CA LYS A 442 -7.47 -1.46 16.83
C LYS A 442 -6.80 -2.15 18.03
N ASP A 443 -6.33 -3.38 17.85
CA ASP A 443 -5.60 -4.15 18.88
C ASP A 443 -4.61 -5.13 18.21
N LEU A 444 -3.45 -5.33 18.83
CA LEU A 444 -2.47 -6.37 18.48
C LEU A 444 -3.00 -7.79 18.74
N LYS A 445 -3.97 -7.94 19.65
CA LYS A 445 -4.45 -9.25 20.11
C LYS A 445 -5.41 -9.95 19.15
N THR A 446 -5.91 -9.27 18.13
CA THR A 446 -6.68 -9.93 17.07
C THR A 446 -5.73 -10.75 16.22
N LYS A 447 -5.47 -11.99 16.65
CA LYS A 447 -4.90 -13.07 15.82
C LYS A 447 -5.56 -12.99 14.45
N ASP A 448 -4.73 -13.00 13.39
CA ASP A 448 -5.07 -12.97 11.97
C ASP A 448 -6.59 -12.89 11.75
N PRO A 449 -7.14 -11.71 11.41
CA PRO A 449 -8.55 -11.51 11.46
C PRO A 449 -9.20 -12.24 10.29
N VAL A 450 -9.50 -13.52 10.48
CA VAL A 450 -10.77 -14.04 10.02
C VAL A 450 -11.82 -13.34 10.88
N TYR A 451 -12.01 -12.03 10.67
CA TYR A 451 -13.23 -11.38 11.08
C TYR A 451 -14.31 -12.24 10.45
N SER A 452 -15.08 -12.94 11.27
CA SER A 452 -16.27 -13.63 10.78
C SER A 452 -17.09 -12.57 10.08
N PHE A 453 -17.02 -12.58 8.75
CA PHE A 453 -17.71 -11.63 7.92
C PHE A 453 -19.18 -11.97 8.02
N LYS A 454 -19.86 -11.38 9.01
CA LYS A 454 -21.31 -11.28 8.97
C LYS A 454 -21.56 -10.15 7.99
N GLU A 455 -21.96 -10.53 6.77
CA GLU A 455 -22.45 -9.61 5.76
C GLU A 455 -23.53 -8.75 6.40
N SER A 456 -23.14 -7.57 6.86
CA SER A 456 -24.07 -6.71 7.57
C SER A 456 -25.03 -6.22 6.51
N LYS A 457 -26.31 -6.58 6.62
CA LYS A 457 -27.38 -6.07 5.73
C LYS A 457 -27.62 -4.56 5.93
N LEU A 458 -26.64 -3.83 6.49
CA LEU A 458 -26.70 -2.40 6.71
C LEU A 458 -26.57 -1.71 5.36
N LYS A 459 -27.52 -0.82 5.04
CA LYS A 459 -27.40 0.06 3.89
C LYS A 459 -26.23 1.01 4.17
N ILE A 460 -25.07 0.75 3.58
CA ILE A 460 -23.87 1.56 3.79
C ILE A 460 -24.10 2.94 3.20
N HIS A 461 -23.90 3.99 3.99
CA HIS A 461 -23.97 5.38 3.56
C HIS A 461 -22.59 5.91 3.17
N HIS A 462 -22.52 6.98 2.37
CA HIS A 462 -21.24 7.65 2.12
C HIS A 462 -21.07 8.78 3.13
N HIS A 463 -19.87 9.29 3.31
CA HIS A 463 -19.58 10.45 4.14
C HIS A 463 -19.75 11.74 3.33
N PHE A 464 -20.10 12.87 3.97
CA PHE A 464 -20.38 14.14 3.30
C PHE A 464 -19.25 14.64 2.38
N SER A 465 -18.01 14.24 2.66
CA SER A 465 -16.86 14.56 1.81
C SER A 465 -17.03 14.06 0.38
N VAL A 466 -17.75 12.95 0.16
CA VAL A 466 -18.07 12.45 -1.18
C VAL A 466 -19.03 13.38 -1.90
N THR A 467 -20.03 13.92 -1.21
CA THR A 467 -20.98 14.87 -1.78
C THR A 467 -20.28 16.17 -2.16
N GLN A 468 -19.44 16.71 -1.26
CA GLN A 468 -18.64 17.90 -1.52
C GLN A 468 -17.69 17.70 -2.70
N TYR A 469 -17.01 16.55 -2.78
CA TYR A 469 -16.15 16.22 -3.90
C TYR A 469 -16.91 16.16 -5.23
N LYS A 470 -18.10 15.54 -5.26
CA LYS A 470 -18.95 15.49 -6.46
C LYS A 470 -19.41 16.87 -6.90
N ILE A 471 -19.75 17.73 -5.95
CA ILE A 471 -20.12 19.12 -6.23
C ILE A 471 -18.93 19.88 -6.84
N LYS A 472 -17.76 19.82 -6.20
CA LYS A 472 -16.52 20.49 -6.65
C LYS A 472 -16.10 20.07 -8.06
N ASN A 473 -16.39 18.82 -8.43
CA ASN A 473 -16.04 18.26 -9.74
C ASN A 473 -17.22 18.18 -10.72
N ALA A 474 -18.39 18.71 -10.35
CA ALA A 474 -19.55 18.75 -11.23
C ALA A 474 -19.22 19.59 -12.47
N GLY A 475 -19.28 18.95 -13.65
CA GLY A 475 -18.94 19.59 -14.94
C GLY A 475 -17.49 19.40 -15.40
N LYS A 476 -16.60 18.82 -14.58
CA LYS A 476 -15.26 18.37 -15.00
C LYS A 476 -15.23 16.91 -15.45
N GLU A 477 -16.28 16.15 -15.15
CA GLU A 477 -16.44 14.77 -15.66
C GLU A 477 -16.76 14.81 -17.17
N THR A 478 -15.79 14.40 -17.98
CA THR A 478 -16.04 14.04 -19.38
C THR A 478 -16.84 12.74 -19.42
N ASN A 479 -17.88 12.69 -20.25
CA ASN A 479 -18.78 11.55 -20.46
C ASN A 479 -18.06 10.17 -20.42
N PRO A 480 -18.68 9.12 -19.82
CA PRO A 480 -18.10 7.77 -19.69
C PRO A 480 -17.89 6.98 -21.00
N GLY A 481 -17.79 7.64 -22.15
CA GLY A 481 -17.67 7.01 -23.48
C GLY A 481 -16.80 7.76 -24.48
N ALA A 482 -16.14 8.85 -24.08
CA ALA A 482 -15.20 9.53 -24.98
C ALA A 482 -13.82 8.82 -24.91
N PRO A 483 -13.19 8.46 -26.05
CA PRO A 483 -11.86 7.86 -26.04
C PRO A 483 -10.87 8.84 -25.41
N LYS A 484 -10.39 8.52 -24.20
CA LYS A 484 -9.31 9.27 -23.54
C LYS A 484 -8.06 9.13 -24.40
N LYS A 485 -7.45 10.27 -24.80
CA LYS A 485 -6.07 10.25 -25.28
C LYS A 485 -5.19 9.68 -24.15
N PRO A 486 -4.29 8.72 -24.41
CA PRO A 486 -3.39 8.23 -23.37
C PRO A 486 -2.65 9.43 -22.77
N ALA A 487 -2.55 9.44 -21.43
CA ALA A 487 -1.74 10.42 -20.73
C ALA A 487 -0.36 10.48 -21.40
N ALA A 488 0.10 11.68 -21.73
CA ALA A 488 1.39 11.88 -22.37
C ALA A 488 2.45 11.12 -21.57
N SER A 489 3.16 10.22 -22.25
CA SER A 489 4.25 9.46 -21.68
C SER A 489 5.26 10.41 -21.06
N TRP A 490 5.36 10.42 -19.74
CA TRP A 490 6.46 11.10 -19.07
C TRP A 490 7.74 10.33 -19.39
N ARG A 491 8.58 10.92 -20.24
CA ARG A 491 10.01 10.56 -20.30
C ARG A 491 10.62 11.04 -19.00
N ALA A 492 11.32 10.16 -18.28
CA ALA A 492 12.03 10.52 -17.07
C ALA A 492 12.84 11.82 -17.29
N SER A 493 12.54 12.86 -16.50
CA SER A 493 13.43 14.02 -16.41
C SER A 493 14.76 13.51 -15.91
N ARG A 494 15.79 13.57 -16.77
CA ARG A 494 17.18 13.40 -16.31
C ARG A 494 17.41 14.41 -15.19
N GLY A 495 17.49 13.92 -13.96
CA GLY A 495 17.94 14.72 -12.84
C GLY A 495 19.36 15.23 -13.15
N LYS A 496 19.58 16.52 -12.94
CA LYS A 496 20.93 17.06 -12.81
C LYS A 496 21.54 16.40 -11.57
N ALA A 497 22.47 15.48 -11.79
CA ALA A 497 23.37 15.00 -10.76
C ALA A 497 24.37 16.13 -10.46
N SER A 498 24.47 16.50 -9.19
CA SER A 498 25.56 17.29 -8.65
C SER A 498 26.70 16.35 -8.20
N SER A 499 27.74 16.22 -9.02
CA SER A 499 29.14 16.01 -8.59
C SER A 499 30.04 15.95 -9.83
N GLY A 500 31.18 16.64 -9.78
CA GLY A 500 32.04 16.91 -10.93
C GLY A 500 32.92 15.75 -11.43
N LEU A 501 33.76 16.14 -12.40
CA LEU A 501 34.81 15.41 -13.11
C LEU A 501 34.35 14.44 -14.21
N LEU A 502 34.40 14.91 -15.47
CA LEU A 502 35.34 14.50 -16.53
C LEU A 502 34.93 15.14 -17.87
N ASP A 503 35.93 15.54 -18.64
CA ASP A 503 35.91 16.41 -19.81
C ASP A 503 35.67 15.67 -21.16
N ALA A 504 35.34 16.49 -22.17
CA ALA A 504 35.61 16.36 -23.61
C ALA A 504 34.58 15.67 -24.56
N GLY A 505 33.92 16.52 -25.36
CA GLY A 505 33.96 16.42 -26.83
C GLY A 505 32.70 15.91 -27.56
N GLY A 506 32.13 16.72 -28.45
CA GLY A 506 31.32 16.23 -29.58
C GLY A 506 30.06 17.03 -29.92
N SER A 507 30.23 18.07 -30.74
CA SER A 507 29.19 18.88 -31.40
C SER A 507 28.29 18.11 -32.37
N GLY A 508 27.01 18.48 -32.47
CA GLY A 508 26.11 18.01 -33.53
C GLY A 508 24.73 18.65 -33.52
N THR A 509 24.62 19.85 -34.08
CA THR A 509 23.39 20.61 -34.35
C THR A 509 22.60 20.01 -35.52
N PHE A 510 21.29 19.76 -35.36
CA PHE A 510 20.33 19.82 -36.48
C PHE A 510 18.94 20.28 -36.00
N ALA A 511 18.58 21.50 -36.41
CA ALA A 511 17.24 22.05 -36.32
C ALA A 511 16.45 21.72 -37.60
N ALA A 512 15.19 21.28 -37.47
CA ALA A 512 14.27 21.14 -38.60
C ALA A 512 12.89 21.72 -38.27
N LYS A 513 12.47 22.63 -39.15
CA LYS A 513 11.27 23.48 -39.11
C LYS A 513 9.96 22.69 -39.19
N ARG A 514 8.96 23.12 -38.40
CA ARG A 514 7.54 22.81 -38.59
C ARG A 514 6.99 23.53 -39.83
N LYS A 515 6.25 22.81 -40.68
CA LYS A 515 5.31 23.37 -41.68
C LYS A 515 3.90 22.90 -41.37
N GLU A 516 2.96 23.81 -41.59
CA GLU A 516 1.54 23.74 -41.29
C GLU A 516 0.71 23.36 -42.53
N ASN A 517 -0.46 22.78 -42.27
CA ASN A 517 -1.66 22.68 -43.12
C ASN A 517 -1.67 21.82 -44.40
N ALA A 518 -2.52 20.79 -44.39
CA ALA A 518 -3.36 20.40 -45.53
C ALA A 518 -4.62 19.62 -45.06
N LYS A 519 -5.81 20.22 -45.26
CA LYS A 519 -7.12 19.55 -45.15
C LYS A 519 -7.31 18.63 -46.36
N LYS A 520 -7.67 17.37 -46.15
CA LYS A 520 -8.16 16.46 -47.20
C LYS A 520 -9.69 16.41 -47.19
N THR A 521 -10.28 16.84 -48.29
CA THR A 521 -11.68 16.63 -48.68
C THR A 521 -11.86 15.25 -49.33
N ILE A 522 -12.99 14.59 -49.06
CA ILE A 522 -13.42 13.35 -49.72
C ILE A 522 -14.59 13.71 -50.66
N PRO A 523 -14.59 13.34 -51.96
CA PRO A 523 -15.68 13.64 -52.89
C PRO A 523 -16.86 12.65 -52.76
N GLY A 524 -18.10 13.17 -52.83
CA GLY A 524 -19.30 12.36 -53.06
C GLY A 524 -20.31 12.34 -51.90
N ALA A 525 -21.01 13.45 -51.67
CA ALA A 525 -22.33 13.45 -51.01
C ALA A 525 -23.09 14.73 -51.37
N VAL A 526 -24.34 14.58 -51.78
CA VAL A 526 -25.24 15.63 -52.29
C VAL A 526 -25.70 16.53 -51.13
N PRO A 527 -25.66 17.87 -51.23
CA PRO A 527 -26.10 18.74 -50.14
C PRO A 527 -27.62 19.00 -50.20
N VAL A 528 -28.33 18.59 -49.15
CA VAL A 528 -29.71 19.03 -48.90
C VAL A 528 -29.69 20.43 -48.31
N LYS A 529 -30.30 21.39 -49.02
CA LYS A 529 -30.55 22.75 -48.55
C LYS A 529 -31.62 22.72 -47.45
N ASN A 530 -31.26 23.09 -46.22
CA ASN A 530 -32.25 23.57 -45.25
C ASN A 530 -32.30 25.10 -45.31
N THR A 531 -33.36 25.59 -45.92
CA THR A 531 -33.79 26.98 -45.94
C THR A 531 -34.14 27.43 -44.52
N LYS A 532 -33.54 28.55 -44.09
CA LYS A 532 -33.99 29.32 -42.94
C LYS A 532 -35.31 30.00 -43.30
N ASN A 533 -36.36 29.77 -42.52
CA ASN A 533 -37.49 30.70 -42.41
C ASN A 533 -37.37 31.46 -41.07
N PRO A 534 -37.34 32.80 -41.08
CA PRO A 534 -37.47 33.62 -39.89
C PRO A 534 -38.95 33.98 -39.69
N ASN A 535 -39.58 33.44 -38.65
CA ASN A 535 -40.67 34.09 -37.91
C ASN A 535 -41.28 33.11 -36.91
N THR A 536 -41.01 33.33 -35.62
CA THR A 536 -42.08 33.31 -34.62
C THR A 536 -41.62 34.02 -33.36
N GLN A 537 -42.57 34.72 -32.79
CA GLN A 537 -42.43 35.80 -31.83
C GLN A 537 -41.89 35.32 -30.47
N THR A 538 -41.16 36.24 -29.87
CA THR A 538 -40.86 36.33 -28.44
C THR A 538 -42.13 36.18 -27.60
N ASN A 539 -42.28 35.05 -26.92
CA ASN A 539 -42.99 34.98 -25.66
C ASN A 539 -41.99 34.54 -24.60
N GLY A 540 -41.75 35.42 -23.63
CA GLY A 540 -40.85 35.19 -22.52
C GLY A 540 -41.42 34.13 -21.58
N GLU A 541 -40.91 32.91 -21.70
CA GLU A 541 -40.84 32.01 -20.56
C GLU A 541 -39.60 32.40 -19.74
N PRO A 542 -39.69 32.51 -18.40
CA PRO A 542 -38.51 32.72 -17.60
C PRO A 542 -37.59 31.52 -17.81
N LYS A 543 -36.38 31.77 -18.34
CA LYS A 543 -35.28 30.81 -18.30
C LYS A 543 -35.22 30.29 -16.88
N LYS A 544 -35.62 29.03 -16.65
CA LYS A 544 -35.25 28.32 -15.42
C LYS A 544 -33.73 28.37 -15.39
N GLU A 545 -33.17 29.25 -14.57
CA GLU A 545 -31.75 29.29 -14.29
C GLU A 545 -31.33 27.84 -14.01
N ALA A 546 -30.36 27.35 -14.77
CA ALA A 546 -29.80 26.04 -14.50
C ALA A 546 -29.23 26.10 -13.08
N LEU A 547 -29.97 25.55 -12.10
CA LEU A 547 -29.53 25.59 -10.71
C LEU A 547 -28.09 25.05 -10.63
N SER A 548 -27.24 25.81 -9.94
CA SER A 548 -25.89 25.36 -9.57
C SER A 548 -25.97 23.93 -8.98
N PRO A 549 -24.98 23.05 -9.25
CA PRO A 549 -24.93 21.70 -8.68
C PRO A 549 -25.21 21.67 -7.17
N GLU A 550 -24.68 22.65 -6.42
CA GLU A 550 -24.92 22.85 -4.99
C GLU A 550 -26.41 23.02 -4.66
N LYS A 551 -27.08 23.98 -5.31
CA LYS A 551 -28.50 24.27 -5.08
C LYS A 551 -29.39 23.08 -5.45
N LYS A 552 -29.00 22.28 -6.45
CA LYS A 552 -29.72 21.03 -6.81
C LYS A 552 -29.58 19.97 -5.72
N VAL A 553 -28.37 19.76 -5.20
CA VAL A 553 -28.12 18.81 -4.12
C VAL A 553 -28.85 19.23 -2.85
N LEU A 554 -28.73 20.51 -2.45
CA LEU A 554 -29.42 21.07 -1.29
C LEU A 554 -30.95 20.86 -1.39
N ARG A 555 -31.56 21.24 -2.51
CA ARG A 555 -33.01 21.05 -2.73
C ARG A 555 -33.42 19.58 -2.64
N ASN A 556 -32.61 18.65 -3.16
CA ASN A 556 -32.92 17.23 -3.10
C ASN A 556 -32.80 16.67 -1.67
N LEU A 557 -31.80 17.12 -0.91
CA LEU A 557 -31.62 16.73 0.49
C LEU A 557 -32.76 17.28 1.37
N LEU A 558 -33.17 18.54 1.19
CA LEU A 558 -34.29 19.14 1.93
C LEU A 558 -35.59 18.38 1.68
N LYS A 559 -35.87 18.00 0.42
CA LYS A 559 -37.04 17.15 0.10
C LYS A 559 -37.04 15.83 0.87
N VAL A 560 -35.88 15.19 0.99
CA VAL A 560 -35.74 13.94 1.77
C VAL A 560 -35.95 14.23 3.25
N TYR A 561 -35.35 15.30 3.78
CA TYR A 561 -35.48 15.70 5.19
C TYR A 561 -36.94 15.98 5.59
N HIS A 562 -37.67 16.81 4.83
CA HIS A 562 -39.10 17.05 5.08
C HIS A 562 -39.94 15.77 4.95
N GLY A 563 -39.57 14.87 4.02
CA GLY A 563 -40.20 13.56 3.91
C GLY A 563 -40.01 12.69 5.16
N ILE A 564 -38.84 12.78 5.80
CA ILE A 564 -38.55 12.09 7.08
C ILE A 564 -39.31 12.76 8.23
N GLN A 565 -39.39 14.10 8.29
CA GLN A 565 -40.18 14.80 9.31
C GLN A 565 -41.66 14.41 9.27
N LYS A 566 -42.25 14.29 8.08
CA LYS A 566 -43.64 13.79 7.93
C LYS A 566 -43.83 12.36 8.45
N ILE A 567 -42.81 11.50 8.34
CA ILE A 567 -42.86 10.14 8.89
C ILE A 567 -42.78 10.18 10.42
N LYS A 568 -41.97 11.09 10.99
CA LYS A 568 -41.90 11.32 12.44
C LYS A 568 -43.23 11.83 13.01
N GLU A 569 -43.88 12.76 12.33
CA GLU A 569 -45.21 13.26 12.72
C GLU A 569 -46.24 12.12 12.78
N LYS A 570 -46.24 11.24 11.78
CA LYS A 570 -47.10 10.03 11.77
C LYS A 570 -46.77 9.05 12.89
N GLN A 571 -45.48 8.88 13.19
CA GLN A 571 -45.04 8.06 14.32
C GLN A 571 -45.52 8.64 15.65
N ALA A 572 -45.39 9.97 15.82
CA ALA A 572 -45.85 10.69 17.00
C ALA A 572 -47.38 10.68 17.14
N ALA A 573 -48.10 10.64 16.01
CA ALA A 573 -49.55 10.46 15.96
C ALA A 573 -50.00 9.01 16.27
N GLY A 574 -49.09 8.08 16.52
CA GLY A 574 -49.39 6.69 16.88
C GLY A 574 -49.72 5.77 15.69
N GLU A 575 -49.47 6.20 14.44
CA GLU A 575 -49.64 5.34 13.26
C GLU A 575 -48.61 4.19 13.26
N ARG A 576 -49.05 2.97 12.90
CA ARG A 576 -48.12 1.85 12.66
C ARG A 576 -47.31 2.11 11.41
N LEU A 577 -46.00 2.29 11.56
CA LEU A 577 -45.08 2.48 10.46
C LEU A 577 -44.72 1.17 9.77
N GLU A 578 -44.64 1.21 8.44
CA GLU A 578 -44.08 0.10 7.67
C GLU A 578 -42.56 -0.01 7.87
N LEU A 579 -42.01 -1.20 7.64
CA LEU A 579 -40.56 -1.45 7.70
C LEU A 579 -39.76 -0.50 6.80
N THR A 580 -40.34 -0.10 5.66
CA THR A 580 -39.74 0.84 4.70
C THR A 580 -39.67 2.28 5.25
N GLN A 581 -40.63 2.68 6.08
CA GLN A 581 -40.68 3.99 6.74
C GLN A 581 -39.71 4.05 7.92
N LEU A 582 -39.62 2.97 8.69
CA LEU A 582 -38.61 2.82 9.76
C LEU A 582 -37.18 2.95 9.20
N SER A 583 -36.87 2.29 8.08
CA SER A 583 -35.56 2.45 7.42
C SER A 583 -35.28 3.88 6.90
N LYS A 584 -36.30 4.72 6.69
CA LYS A 584 -36.10 6.13 6.31
C LYS A 584 -35.79 6.99 7.53
N LEU A 585 -36.39 6.70 8.68
CA LEU A 585 -36.11 7.37 9.95
C LEU A 585 -34.66 7.14 10.39
N GLU A 586 -34.15 5.91 10.24
CA GLU A 586 -32.73 5.59 10.51
C GLU A 586 -31.74 6.46 9.72
N ARG A 587 -32.18 7.06 8.60
CA ARG A 587 -31.34 7.86 7.70
C ARG A 587 -31.31 9.35 8.06
N GLU A 588 -32.09 9.80 9.03
CA GLU A 588 -32.24 11.22 9.33
C GLU A 588 -30.91 11.88 9.70
N GLU A 589 -30.13 11.27 10.61
CA GLU A 589 -28.86 11.83 11.07
C GLU A 589 -27.87 12.01 9.92
N PHE A 590 -27.82 11.03 9.00
CA PHE A 590 -27.04 11.11 7.77
C PHE A 590 -27.49 12.29 6.89
N VAL A 591 -28.80 12.47 6.68
CA VAL A 591 -29.35 13.57 5.87
C VAL A 591 -29.03 14.93 6.49
N ILE A 592 -29.08 15.05 7.81
CA ILE A 592 -28.72 16.28 8.53
C ILE A 592 -27.22 16.59 8.36
N LYS A 593 -26.33 15.59 8.51
CA LYS A 593 -24.88 15.76 8.30
C LYS A 593 -24.59 16.24 6.87
N GLU A 594 -25.25 15.66 5.87
CA GLU A 594 -25.14 16.08 4.46
C GLU A 594 -25.65 17.50 4.22
N LEU A 595 -26.81 17.86 4.79
CA LEU A 595 -27.41 19.20 4.67
C LEU A 595 -26.47 20.28 5.23
N LYS A 596 -25.93 20.05 6.44
CA LYS A 596 -24.95 20.97 7.05
C LYS A 596 -23.71 21.13 6.19
N ALA A 597 -23.21 20.03 5.61
CA ALA A 597 -22.02 20.04 4.76
C ALA A 597 -22.19 20.79 3.43
N VAL A 598 -23.43 20.97 2.96
CA VAL A 598 -23.76 21.79 1.77
C VAL A 598 -24.26 23.19 2.14
N GLY A 599 -24.09 23.62 3.39
CA GLY A 599 -24.37 24.99 3.83
C GLY A 599 -25.80 25.25 4.31
N TRP A 600 -26.56 24.22 4.70
CA TRP A 600 -27.86 24.41 5.36
C TRP A 600 -27.64 24.87 6.81
N ASP A 601 -28.23 26.02 7.16
CA ASP A 601 -28.12 26.68 8.46
C ASP A 601 -29.27 26.31 9.43
N GLY A 602 -30.21 25.46 8.98
CA GLY A 602 -31.38 25.07 9.77
C GLY A 602 -32.56 26.04 9.68
N SER A 603 -32.46 27.12 8.89
CA SER A 603 -33.45 28.22 8.90
C SER A 603 -34.68 28.01 8.00
N ASP A 604 -34.76 26.90 7.26
CA ASP A 604 -35.95 26.54 6.48
C ASP A 604 -36.99 25.80 7.35
N THR A 605 -37.52 26.48 8.37
CA THR A 605 -38.83 26.15 8.92
C THR A 605 -39.90 26.85 8.08
N VAL A 606 -40.47 26.12 7.13
CA VAL A 606 -41.78 26.43 6.53
C VAL A 606 -42.60 25.15 6.44
#